data_AF-A0A7K3PYA5-F1
#
_entry.id   AF-A0A7K3PYA5-F1
#
_cell.length_a   1.000
_cell.length_b   1.000
_cell.length_c   1.000
_cell.angle_alpha   90.00
_cell.angle_beta   90.00
_cell.angle_gamma   90.00
#
_symmetry.space_group_name_H-M   'P 1'
#
loop_
_entity.id
_entity.type
_entity.pdbx_description
1 polymer ?
#
loop_
_entity_poly.entity_id
_entity_poly.type
_entity_poly.pdbx_seq_one_letter_code
_entity_poly.pdbx_strand_id
1 'polypeptide(L)' 'LLVRNLEHSQRQHGALVEAVLDGDADGAREIAREHCAGTAALLRGFLA' A
#
# COMPACT_ATOMS: atom_id res chain seq x y z
N LEU A 1 -6.10 -5.26 -15.06
CA LEU A 1 -4.95 -4.68 -14.31
C LEU A 1 -5.40 -3.72 -13.23
N LEU A 2 -6.27 -2.74 -13.54
CA LEU A 2 -6.79 -1.78 -12.56
C LEU A 2 -7.51 -2.45 -11.37
N VAL A 3 -8.46 -3.36 -11.63
CA VAL A 3 -9.20 -4.06 -10.55
C VAL A 3 -8.27 -4.80 -9.60
N ARG A 4 -7.32 -5.60 -10.14
CA ARG A 4 -6.34 -6.33 -9.34
C ARG A 4 -5.42 -5.41 -8.53
N ASN A 5 -5.13 -4.23 -9.08
CA ASN A 5 -4.33 -3.22 -8.39
C ASN A 5 -5.12 -2.59 -7.23
N LEU A 6 -6.39 -2.27 -7.44
CA LEU A 6 -7.29 -1.78 -6.39
C LEU A 6 -7.46 -2.81 -5.28
N GLU A 7 -7.72 -4.08 -5.62
CA GLU A 7 -7.83 -5.17 -4.62
C GLU A 7 -6.55 -5.31 -3.77
N HIS A 8 -5.37 -5.19 -4.40
CA HIS A 8 -4.12 -5.24 -3.67
C HIS A 8 -3.94 -4.02 -2.74
N SER A 9 -4.23 -2.82 -3.25
CA SER A 9 -4.19 -1.59 -2.47
C SER A 9 -5.11 -1.65 -1.25
N GLN A 10 -6.34 -2.14 -1.42
CA GLN A 10 -7.30 -2.29 -0.31
C GLN A 10 -6.78 -3.26 0.76
N ARG A 11 -6.13 -4.37 0.37
CA ARG A 11 -5.51 -5.30 1.34
C ARG A 11 -4.36 -4.65 2.11
N GLN A 12 -3.50 -3.90 1.43
CA GLN A 12 -2.40 -3.18 2.09
C GLN A 12 -2.93 -2.10 3.05
N HIS A 13 -4.00 -1.38 2.69
CA HIS A 13 -4.64 -0.43 3.59
C HIS A 13 -5.26 -1.10 4.81
N GLY A 14 -5.89 -2.27 4.64
CA GLY A 14 -6.40 -3.06 5.77
C GLY A 14 -5.28 -3.46 6.74
N ALA A 15 -4.20 -4.05 6.24
CA ALA A 15 -3.05 -4.45 7.05
C ALA A 15 -2.38 -3.25 7.74
N LEU A 16 -2.33 -2.09 7.08
CA LEU A 16 -1.81 -0.86 7.68
C LEU A 16 -2.67 -0.41 8.88
N VAL A 17 -4.00 -0.45 8.74
CA VAL A 17 -4.92 -0.09 9.83
C VAL A 17 -4.78 -1.07 10.99
N GLU A 18 -4.69 -2.37 10.72
CA GLU A 18 -4.46 -3.40 11.74
C GLU A 18 -3.17 -3.13 12.53
N ALA A 19 -2.04 -2.91 11.83
CA ALA A 19 -0.76 -2.61 12.48
C ALA A 19 -0.82 -1.34 13.36
N VAL A 20 -1.51 -0.30 12.91
CA VAL A 20 -1.71 0.93 13.70
C VAL A 20 -2.53 0.66 14.96
N LEU A 21 -3.61 -0.11 14.85
CA LEU A 21 -4.47 -0.46 15.99
C LEU A 21 -3.76 -1.35 17.01
N ASP A 22 -2.89 -2.24 16.53
CA ASP A 22 -2.07 -3.12 17.37
C ASP A 22 -0.86 -2.40 18.00
N GLY A 23 -0.61 -1.14 17.65
CA GLY A 23 0.54 -0.36 18.11
C GLY A 23 1.87 -0.78 17.46
N ASP A 24 1.83 -1.56 16.38
CA ASP A 24 2.99 -1.96 15.59
C ASP A 24 3.40 -0.84 14.64
N ALA A 25 4.15 0.12 15.18
CA ALA A 25 4.64 1.27 14.43
C ALA A 25 5.62 0.90 13.31
N ASP A 26 6.45 -0.13 13.51
CA ASP A 26 7.44 -0.55 12.51
C ASP A 26 6.75 -1.26 11.34
N GLY A 27 5.82 -2.18 11.63
CA GLY A 27 5.00 -2.85 10.62
C GLY A 27 4.14 -1.85 9.82
N ALA A 28 3.47 -0.92 10.50
CA ALA A 28 2.70 0.13 9.84
C ALA A 28 3.58 0.97 8.90
N ARG A 29 4.80 1.30 9.33
CA ARG A 29 5.73 2.10 8.51
C ARG A 29 6.19 1.36 7.26
N GLU A 30 6.48 0.07 7.38
CA GLU A 30 6.93 -0.73 6.24
C GLU A 30 5.82 -0.88 5.19
N ILE A 31 4.61 -1.24 5.63
CA ILE A 31 3.44 -1.37 4.75
C ILE A 31 3.17 -0.05 4.02
N ALA A 32 3.23 1.08 4.73
CA ALA A 32 3.02 2.40 4.11
C ALA A 32 4.08 2.72 3.04
N ARG A 33 5.35 2.38 3.28
CA ARG A 33 6.42 2.59 2.30
C ARG A 33 6.23 1.75 1.05
N GLU A 34 5.93 0.47 1.21
CA GLU A 34 5.66 -0.42 0.09
C GLU A 34 4.48 0.08 -0.76
N HIS A 35 3.41 0.51 -0.10
CA HIS A 35 2.24 1.07 -0.75
C HIS A 35 2.56 2.33 -1.58
N CYS A 36 3.32 3.28 -1.01
CA CYS A 36 3.76 4.48 -1.73
C CYS A 36 4.67 4.15 -2.92
N ALA A 37 5.62 3.22 -2.73
CA ALA A 37 6.52 2.79 -3.80
C ALA A 37 5.76 2.15 -4.98
N GLY A 38 4.79 1.27 -4.67
CA GLY A 38 3.92 0.64 -5.65
C GLY A 38 3.08 1.67 -6.42
N THR A 39 2.45 2.62 -5.71
CA THR A 39 1.68 3.71 -6.33
C THR A 39 2.55 4.55 -7.26
N ALA A 40 3.75 4.94 -6.82
CA ALA A 40 4.67 5.71 -7.64
C ALA A 40 5.11 4.96 -8.90
N ALA A 41 5.33 3.65 -8.82
CA ALA A 41 5.66 2.82 -9.99
C ALA A 41 4.51 2.78 -11.01
N LEU A 42 3.27 2.66 -10.54
CA LEU A 42 2.09 2.67 -11.41
C LEU A 42 1.89 4.01 -12.10
N LEU A 43 2.02 5.11 -11.37
CA LEU A 43 1.89 6.46 -11.94
C LEU A 43 2.97 6.70 -13.00
N ARG A 44 4.22 6.29 -12.74
CA ARG A 44 5.29 6.37 -13.74
C ARG A 44 4.98 5.54 -14.99
N GLY A 45 4.43 4.34 -14.83
CA GLY A 45 4.03 3.49 -15.96
C GLY A 45 2.82 4.03 -16.75
N PHE A 46 1.95 4.82 -16.12
CA PHE A 46 0.77 5.42 -16.77
C PHE A 46 1.08 6.75 -17.48
N LEU A 47 2.04 7.53 -16.97
CA LEU A 47 2.42 8.85 -17.50
C LEU A 47 3.53 8.80 -18.56
N ALA A 48 4.00 7.60 -18.94
CA ALA A 48 5.09 7.39 -19.90
C ALA A 48 4.63 7.50 -21.36
#